data_AF-A0A2E1CFD1-F1
#
_entry.id   AF-A0A2E1CFD1-F1
#
_cell.length_a   1.000
_cell.length_b   1.000
_cell.length_c   1.000
_cell.angle_alpha   90.00
_cell.angle_beta   90.00
_cell.angle_gamma   90.00
#
_symmetry.space_group_name_H-M   'P 1'
#
loop_
_entity.id
_entity.type
_entity.pdbx_description
1 polymer ?
#
loop_
_entity_poly.entity_id
_entity_poly.type
_entity_poly.pdbx_seq_one_letter_code
_entity_poly.pdbx_strand_id
1 'polypeptide(L)' 'MKKIKLYKGKKYSICSCGLSKTLPFCDNEHRAYNEQKGTNYKSVKIIAQETVMIDLNSSTWK' A
#
# COMPACT_ATOMS: atom_id res chain seq x y z
N MET A 1 -10.29 -11.17 -1.87
CA MET A 1 -10.22 -10.37 -3.13
C MET A 1 -10.88 -9.01 -2.89
N LYS A 2 -10.11 -7.93 -2.99
CA LYS A 2 -10.55 -6.57 -2.68
C LYS A 2 -10.50 -5.73 -3.96
N LYS A 3 -11.63 -5.12 -4.33
CA LYS A 3 -11.72 -4.23 -5.49
C LYS A 3 -11.37 -2.82 -5.05
N ILE A 4 -10.42 -2.17 -5.70
CA ILE A 4 -10.13 -0.76 -5.45
C ILE A 4 -10.17 0.06 -6.75
N LYS A 5 -10.66 1.29 -6.62
CA LYS A 5 -10.72 2.25 -7.72
C LYS A 5 -9.61 3.28 -7.56
N LEU A 6 -8.72 3.32 -8.54
CA LEU A 6 -7.69 4.35 -8.65
C LEU A 6 -8.20 5.43 -9.61
N TYR A 7 -8.02 6.70 -9.23
CA TYR A 7 -8.48 7.86 -10.01
C TYR A 7 -7.31 8.50 -10.76
N LYS A 8 -7.55 8.89 -12.02
CA LYS A 8 -6.59 9.62 -12.85
C LYS A 8 -5.95 10.80 -12.12
N GLY A 9 -4.63 10.95 -12.24
CA GLY A 9 -3.85 12.02 -11.65
C GLY A 9 -3.66 11.92 -10.13
N LYS A 10 -4.29 10.94 -9.46
CA LYS A 10 -4.17 10.78 -8.01
C LYS A 10 -2.95 9.93 -7.65
N LYS A 11 -2.21 10.41 -6.65
CA LYS A 11 -1.07 9.70 -6.06
C LYS A 11 -1.57 8.81 -4.92
N TYR A 12 -1.20 7.54 -4.95
CA TYR A 12 -1.47 6.58 -3.90
C TYR A 12 -0.18 6.06 -3.31
N SER A 13 -0.22 5.83 -2.00
CA SER A 13 0.90 5.25 -1.26
C SER A 13 0.58 3.80 -0.95
N ILE A 14 1.33 2.88 -1.54
CA ILE A 14 1.14 1.43 -1.40
C ILE A 14 2.13 0.90 -0.37
N CYS A 15 1.63 0.01 0.48
CA CYS A 15 2.41 -0.66 1.51
C CYS A 15 3.33 -1.71 0.89
N SER A 16 4.59 -1.71 1.31
CA SER A 16 5.59 -2.73 0.95
C SER A 16 6.05 -3.58 2.14
N CYS A 17 5.74 -3.16 3.37
CA CYS A 17 6.16 -3.83 4.61
C CYS A 17 5.17 -4.90 5.10
N GLY A 18 3.94 -4.93 4.58
CA GLY A 18 2.89 -5.86 5.01
C GLY A 18 2.24 -5.54 6.36
N LEU A 19 2.70 -4.54 7.11
CA LEU A 19 2.23 -4.21 8.47
C LEU A 19 1.07 -3.21 8.53
N SER A 20 0.69 -2.64 7.40
CA SER A 20 -0.39 -1.64 7.35
C SER A 20 -1.72 -2.25 7.78
N LYS A 21 -2.52 -1.49 8.54
CA LYS A 21 -3.90 -1.83 8.90
C LYS A 21 -4.88 -1.50 7.78
N THR A 22 -4.45 -0.73 6.78
CA THR A 22 -5.26 -0.25 5.65
C THR A 22 -4.81 -0.82 4.30
N LEU A 23 -4.26 -2.04 4.32
CA LEU A 23 -3.80 -2.73 3.10
C LEU A 23 -4.84 -2.69 1.97
N PRO A 24 -4.42 -2.39 0.73
CA PRO A 24 -3.04 -2.28 0.21
C PRO A 24 -2.30 -0.96 0.53
N PHE A 25 -2.99 0.03 1.10
CA PHE A 25 -2.42 1.36 1.26
C PHE A 25 -1.44 1.41 2.43
N CYS A 26 -0.52 2.36 2.38
CA CYS A 26 0.44 2.59 3.44
C CYS A 26 -0.07 3.66 4.43
N ASP A 27 -0.08 3.31 5.70
CA ASP A 27 -0.46 4.13 6.85
C ASP A 27 0.74 4.56 7.73
N ASN A 28 1.96 4.31 7.26
CA ASN A 28 3.24 4.59 7.94
C ASN A 28 3.62 3.66 9.11
N GLU A 29 2.92 2.54 9.34
CA GLU A 29 3.30 1.54 10.37
C GLU A 29 4.76 1.03 10.20
N HIS A 30 5.28 1.04 8.96
CA HIS A 30 6.66 0.70 8.68
C HIS A 30 7.70 1.57 9.40
N ARG A 31 7.35 2.81 9.82
CA ARG A 31 8.30 3.70 10.49
C ARG A 31 8.69 3.17 11.86
N ALA A 32 7.70 2.82 12.68
CA ALA A 32 7.93 2.22 13.99
C ALA A 32 8.63 0.86 13.86
N TYR A 33 8.27 0.06 12.87
CA TYR A 33 8.94 -1.22 12.61
C TYR A 33 10.40 -1.05 12.18
N ASN A 34 10.68 -0.08 11.30
CA ASN A 34 12.05 0.25 10.87
C ASN A 34 12.94 0.61 12.07
N GLU A 35 12.43 1.45 12.98
CA GLU A 35 13.14 1.86 14.19
C GLU A 35 13.42 0.68 15.13
N GLN A 36 12.42 -0.18 15.36
CA GLN A 36 12.55 -1.32 16.27
C GLN A 36 13.42 -2.46 15.73
N LYS A 37 13.46 -2.66 14.40
CA LYS A 37 14.09 -3.82 13.77
C LYS A 37 15.28 -3.47 12.88
N GLY A 38 15.68 -2.20 12.81
CA GLY A 38 16.78 -1.75 11.94
C GLY A 38 16.51 -2.00 10.45
N THR A 39 15.24 -1.97 10.04
CA THR A 39 14.83 -2.17 8.64
C THR A 39 14.61 -0.84 7.93
N ASN A 40 14.52 -0.85 6.59
CA ASN A 40 14.35 0.37 5.79
C ASN A 40 13.19 0.24 4.79
N TYR A 41 12.05 -0.26 5.25
CA TYR A 41 10.86 -0.31 4.40
C TYR A 41 10.38 1.10 4.05
N LYS A 42 10.01 1.29 2.78
CA LYS A 42 9.45 2.55 2.26
C LYS A 42 8.22 2.25 1.42
N SER A 43 7.23 3.13 1.51
CA SER A 43 6.01 3.02 0.71
C SER A 43 6.29 3.22 -0.78
N VAL A 44 5.68 2.43 -1.64
CA VAL A 44 5.72 2.64 -3.09
C VAL A 44 4.70 3.70 -3.47
N LYS A 45 5.08 4.69 -4.27
CA LYS A 45 4.16 5.72 -4.75
C LYS A 45 3.72 5.35 -6.16
N ILE A 46 2.42 5.22 -6.36
CA ILE A 46 1.82 5.03 -7.68
C ILE A 46 1.01 6.27 -8.05
N ILE A 47 1.05 6.65 -9.33
CA ILE A 47 0.27 7.76 -9.87
C ILE A 47 -0.54 7.15 -11.01
N ALA A 48 -1.86 7.15 -10.86
CA ALA A 48 -2.72 6.57 -11.88
C ALA A 48 -2.83 7.52 -13.08
N GLN A 49 -2.41 7.05 -14.25
CA GLN A 49 -2.50 7.83 -15.52
C GLN A 49 -3.95 7.94 -16.01
N GLU A 50 -4.80 7.01 -15.60
CA GLU A 50 -6.22 6.92 -15.92
C GLU A 50 -6.99 6.34 -14.74
N THR A 51 -8.32 6.44 -14.78
CA THR A 51 -9.18 5.88 -13.73
C THR A 51 -9.38 4.39 -13.99
N VAL A 52 -8.83 3.54 -13.13
CA VAL A 52 -8.83 2.07 -13.29
C VAL A 52 -9.41 1.39 -12.05
N MET A 53 -10.14 0.30 -12.27
CA MET A 53 -10.52 -0.63 -11.22
C MET A 53 -9.53 -1.80 -11.21
N ILE A 54 -8.94 -2.07 -10.06
CA ILE A 54 -8.01 -3.20 -9.90
C ILE A 54 -8.54 -4.14 -8.83
N ASP A 55 -8.48 -5.43 -9.14
CA ASP A 55 -8.74 -6.51 -8.20
C ASP A 55 -7.42 -6.89 -7.54
N LEU A 56 -7.36 -6.74 -6.21
CA LEU A 56 -6.19 -7.06 -5.43
C LEU A 56 -6.46 -8.29 -4.56
N ASN A 57 -5.45 -9.14 -4.47
CA ASN A 57 -5.46 -10.28 -3.59
C ASN A 57 -4.10 -10.42 -2.91
N SER A 58 -4.11 -10.87 -1.67
CA SER A 58 -2.93 -11.31 -0.94
C SER A 58 -3.31 -12.52 -0.12
N SER A 59 -2.42 -13.51 -0.06
CA SER A 59 -2.62 -14.72 0.74
C SER A 59 -2.82 -14.44 2.23
N THR A 60 -2.35 -13.29 2.71
CA THR A 60 -2.49 -12.88 4.11
C THR A 60 -3.70 -11.99 4.39
N TRP A 61 -4.41 -11.52 3.36
CA TRP A 61 -5.65 -10.74 3.50
C TRP A 61 -6.84 -11.72 3.41
N LYS A 62 -6.99 -12.53 4.46
CA LYS A 62 -8.24 -13.27 4.68
C LYS A 62 -9.36 -12.30 5.05
#